data_AF-A0A376U0E6-F1
#
_entry.id   AF-A0A376U0E6-F1
#
_cell.length_a   1.000
_cell.length_b   1.000
_cell.length_c   1.000
_cell.angle_alpha   90.00
_cell.angle_beta   90.00
_cell.angle_gamma   90.00
#
_symmetry.space_group_name_H-M   'P 1'
#
loop_
_entity.id
_entity.type
_entity.pdbx_description
1 polymer ?
#
loop_
_entity_poly.entity_id
_entity_poly.type
_entity_poly.pdbx_seq_one_letter_code
_entity_poly.pdbx_strand_id
1 'polypeptide(L)'
;MADLFRNGTFVTTYLSPRDYHRVHMPCNGILREMIYVPGDLFSVNHLTAQNVPNLFARNERVICLFDTEFGPMAQILVGATIVGSIETVWAAPLRRRAKVSSSAGPGLPGKTTVLWHC
;
A
#
# COMPACT_ATOMS: atom_id res chain seq x y z
N MET A 1 -3.44 -1.55 -15.33
CA MET A 1 -2.82 -2.23 -14.18
C MET A 1 -3.53 -3.53 -13.81
N ALA A 2 -4.86 -3.57 -13.66
CA ALA A 2 -5.58 -4.75 -13.18
C ALA A 2 -5.29 -6.05 -13.95
N ASP A 3 -5.16 -5.98 -15.28
CA ASP A 3 -4.93 -7.16 -16.13
C ASP A 3 -3.60 -7.86 -15.83
N LEU A 4 -2.60 -7.17 -15.26
CA LEU A 4 -1.33 -7.74 -14.83
C LEU A 4 -1.48 -8.78 -13.70
N PHE A 5 -2.57 -8.70 -12.93
CA PHE A 5 -2.78 -9.48 -11.71
C PHE A 5 -4.04 -10.37 -11.77
N ARG A 6 -4.74 -10.41 -12.91
CA ARG A 6 -5.89 -11.33 -13.08
C ARG A 6 -5.41 -12.77 -12.97
N ASN A 7 -6.14 -13.58 -12.20
CA ASN A 7 -5.79 -14.96 -11.88
C ASN A 7 -4.42 -15.11 -11.19
N GLY A 8 -3.91 -14.05 -10.58
CA GLY A 8 -2.68 -14.07 -9.79
C GLY A 8 -2.92 -14.54 -8.34
N THR A 9 -1.87 -14.41 -7.54
CA THR A 9 -1.88 -14.74 -6.11
C THR A 9 -1.88 -13.47 -5.27
N PHE A 10 -2.54 -13.50 -4.12
CA PHE A 10 -2.54 -12.39 -3.17
C PHE A 10 -2.33 -12.88 -1.73
N VAL A 11 -1.86 -11.96 -0.89
CA VAL A 11 -1.82 -12.13 0.57
C VAL A 11 -2.35 -10.84 1.21
N THR A 12 -3.14 -10.98 2.26
CA THR A 12 -3.64 -9.84 3.05
C THR A 12 -3.16 -10.00 4.48
N THR A 13 -2.32 -9.06 4.92
CA THR A 13 -1.77 -9.06 6.27
C THR A 13 -2.40 -7.93 7.08
N TYR A 14 -2.90 -8.26 8.26
CA TYR A 14 -3.41 -7.27 9.23
C TYR A 14 -2.32 -6.97 10.27
N LEU A 15 -2.09 -5.68 10.52
CA LEU A 15 -1.19 -5.20 11.58
C LEU A 15 -2.04 -4.62 12.71
N SER A 16 -2.05 -5.29 13.85
CA SER A 16 -2.72 -4.82 15.05
C SER A 16 -2.00 -3.61 15.66
N PRO A 17 -2.66 -2.84 16.54
CA PRO A 17 -2.02 -1.71 17.22
C PRO A 17 -0.76 -2.04 18.02
N ARG A 18 -0.52 -3.33 18.34
CA ARG A 18 0.67 -3.78 19.08
C ARG A 18 1.83 -4.18 18.18
N ASP A 19 1.57 -4.38 16.89
CA ASP A 19 2.57 -4.89 15.96
C ASP A 19 3.54 -3.79 15.53
N TYR A 20 4.62 -4.20 14.87
CA TYR A 20 5.56 -3.26 14.25
C TYR A 20 4.97 -2.73 12.94
N HIS A 21 4.71 -1.42 12.88
CA HIS A 21 4.00 -0.76 11.77
C HIS A 21 4.91 -0.33 10.60
N ARG A 22 6.11 -0.92 10.44
CA ARG A 22 6.90 -0.69 9.22
C ARG A 22 6.84 -1.93 8.35
N VAL A 23 6.48 -1.73 7.08
CA VAL A 23 6.32 -2.79 6.09
C VAL A 23 7.58 -2.83 5.24
N HIS A 24 8.17 -4.00 5.10
CA HIS A 24 9.39 -4.18 4.31
C HIS A 24 9.08 -4.84 2.96
N MET A 25 9.98 -4.64 2.01
CA MET A 25 9.91 -5.34 0.73
C MET A 25 10.07 -6.85 0.93
N PRO A 26 9.23 -7.69 0.32
CA PRO A 26 9.34 -9.14 0.41
C PRO A 26 10.48 -9.71 -0.45
N CYS A 27 10.94 -8.94 -1.45
CA CYS A 27 12.01 -9.31 -2.36
C CYS A 27 12.67 -8.05 -2.96
N ASN A 28 13.71 -8.24 -3.76
CA ASN A 28 14.29 -7.15 -4.55
C ASN A 28 13.29 -6.69 -5.63
N GLY A 29 13.20 -5.38 -5.84
CA GLY A 29 12.35 -4.80 -6.86
C GLY A 29 12.72 -3.35 -7.17
N ILE A 30 12.26 -2.88 -8.33
CA ILE A 30 12.40 -1.51 -8.79
C ILE A 30 11.02 -0.87 -8.78
N LEU A 31 10.86 0.24 -8.05
CA LEU A 31 9.59 0.97 -8.02
C LEU A 31 9.26 1.53 -9.41
N ARG A 32 8.05 1.24 -9.89
CA ARG A 32 7.53 1.67 -11.19
C ARG A 32 6.48 2.74 -11.07
N GLU A 33 5.52 2.53 -10.18
CA GLU A 33 4.37 3.39 -10.06
C GLU A 33 3.93 3.46 -8.60
N MET A 34 3.52 4.65 -8.16
CA MET A 34 2.89 4.85 -6.87
C MET A 34 1.58 5.62 -7.08
N ILE A 35 0.48 5.06 -6.61
CA ILE A 35 -0.87 5.61 -6.76
C ILE A 35 -1.46 5.82 -5.36
N TYR A 36 -1.69 7.07 -5.00
CA TYR A 36 -2.53 7.41 -3.85
C TYR A 36 -4.01 7.39 -4.26
N VAL A 37 -4.82 6.65 -3.50
CA VAL A 37 -6.26 6.55 -3.70
C VAL A 37 -6.97 7.10 -2.46
N PRO A 38 -7.65 8.27 -2.55
CA PRO A 38 -8.45 8.77 -1.45
C PRO A 38 -9.64 7.83 -1.20
N GLY A 39 -10.06 7.71 0.04
CA GLY A 39 -11.13 6.81 0.43
C GLY A 39 -11.67 7.03 1.84
N ASP A 40 -12.55 6.14 2.26
CA ASP A 40 -13.09 6.09 3.62
C ASP A 40 -11.99 5.65 4.62
N LEU A 41 -12.26 5.77 5.92
CA LEU A 41 -11.38 5.24 6.97
C LEU A 41 -12.18 4.35 7.90
N PHE A 42 -12.73 3.25 7.39
CA PHE A 42 -13.30 2.22 8.24
C PHE A 42 -12.22 1.52 9.03
N SER A 43 -12.52 1.12 10.26
CA SER A 43 -11.63 0.25 11.04
C SER A 43 -11.40 -1.04 10.27
N VAL A 44 -10.17 -1.55 10.32
CA VAL A 44 -9.83 -2.88 9.80
C VAL A 44 -9.66 -3.79 10.99
N ASN A 45 -10.55 -4.76 11.12
CA ASN A 45 -10.48 -5.86 12.08
C ASN A 45 -11.25 -7.06 11.49
N HIS A 46 -11.15 -8.23 12.13
CA HIS A 46 -11.79 -9.44 11.60
C HIS A 46 -13.30 -9.28 11.35
N LEU A 47 -14.02 -8.58 12.24
CA LEU A 47 -15.46 -8.36 12.10
C LEU A 47 -15.78 -7.46 10.91
N THR A 48 -15.13 -6.31 10.81
CA THR A 48 -15.35 -5.34 9.71
C THR A 48 -14.93 -5.90 8.36
N ALA A 49 -13.85 -6.69 8.30
CA ALA A 49 -13.41 -7.35 7.07
C ALA A 49 -14.44 -8.36 6.52
N GLN A 50 -15.26 -8.95 7.38
CA GLN A 50 -16.31 -9.89 6.97
C GLN A 50 -17.63 -9.19 6.60
N ASN A 51 -17.89 -8.00 7.15
CA ASN A 51 -19.21 -7.36 7.07
C ASN A 51 -19.25 -6.10 6.21
N VAL A 52 -18.12 -5.43 6.00
CA VAL A 52 -18.06 -4.22 5.18
C VAL A 52 -17.74 -4.61 3.73
N PRO A 53 -18.69 -4.50 2.79
CA PRO A 53 -18.43 -4.84 1.41
C PRO A 53 -17.36 -3.91 0.82
N ASN A 54 -16.41 -4.49 0.09
CA ASN A 54 -15.33 -3.77 -0.57
C ASN A 54 -14.45 -2.94 0.39
N LEU A 55 -14.34 -3.33 1.67
CA LEU A 55 -13.60 -2.60 2.71
C LEU A 55 -12.26 -2.04 2.21
N PHE A 56 -11.40 -2.90 1.68
CA PHE A 56 -10.05 -2.51 1.23
C PHE A 56 -10.06 -1.64 -0.04
N ALA A 57 -11.07 -1.78 -0.90
CA ALA A 57 -11.22 -0.98 -2.11
C ALA A 57 -11.85 0.40 -1.82
N ARG A 58 -12.54 0.54 -0.69
CA ARG A 58 -13.15 1.79 -0.21
C ARG A 58 -12.21 2.60 0.68
N ASN A 59 -11.40 1.95 1.49
CA ASN A 59 -10.48 2.65 2.37
C ASN A 59 -9.41 3.42 1.59
N GLU A 60 -9.00 4.56 2.15
CA GLU A 60 -7.82 5.31 1.73
C GLU A 60 -6.61 4.38 1.66
N ARG A 61 -5.83 4.45 0.58
CA ARG A 61 -4.70 3.54 0.37
C ARG A 61 -3.63 4.09 -0.56
N VAL A 62 -2.45 3.49 -0.47
CA VAL A 62 -1.33 3.72 -1.38
C VAL A 62 -0.98 2.40 -2.05
N ILE A 63 -0.93 2.41 -3.38
CA ILE A 63 -0.58 1.27 -4.22
C ILE A 63 0.82 1.52 -4.77
N CYS A 64 1.74 0.59 -4.52
CA CYS A 64 3.10 0.64 -5.04
C CYS A 64 3.32 -0.56 -5.98
N LEU A 65 3.64 -0.28 -7.25
CA LEU A 65 3.99 -1.28 -8.25
C LEU A 65 5.50 -1.39 -8.39
N PHE A 66 6.00 -2.62 -8.38
CA PHE A 66 7.41 -2.92 -8.56
C PHE A 66 7.61 -3.91 -9.72
N ASP A 67 8.68 -3.68 -10.48
CA ASP A 67 9.27 -4.72 -11.31
C ASP A 67 10.19 -5.58 -10.42
N THR A 68 9.99 -6.89 -10.42
CA THR A 68 10.81 -7.84 -9.64
C THR A 68 11.30 -8.97 -10.55
N GLU A 69 12.26 -9.77 -10.06
CA GLU A 69 12.70 -11.00 -10.77
C GLU A 69 11.57 -12.02 -10.97
N PHE A 70 10.48 -11.92 -10.19
CA PHE A 70 9.31 -12.78 -10.27
C PHE A 70 8.18 -12.19 -11.13
N GLY A 71 8.43 -11.09 -11.83
CA GLY A 71 7.43 -10.32 -12.58
C GLY A 71 6.87 -9.13 -11.80
N PRO A 72 5.75 -8.52 -12.28
CA PRO A 72 5.15 -7.37 -11.62
C PRO A 72 4.61 -7.75 -10.24
N MET A 73 4.89 -6.93 -9.23
CA MET A 73 4.43 -7.13 -7.86
C MET A 73 3.82 -5.83 -7.32
N ALA A 74 2.64 -5.92 -6.72
CA ALA A 74 1.99 -4.78 -6.06
C ALA A 74 2.03 -4.95 -4.54
N GLN A 75 2.54 -3.94 -3.84
CA GLN A 75 2.41 -3.80 -2.39
C GLN A 75 1.44 -2.66 -2.09
N ILE A 76 0.36 -2.95 -1.36
CA ILE A 76 -0.74 -2.01 -1.11
C ILE A 76 -0.89 -1.77 0.39
N LEU A 77 -0.78 -0.52 0.81
CA LEU A 77 -0.99 -0.10 2.20
C LEU A 77 -2.37 0.54 2.32
N VAL A 78 -3.23 -0.02 3.16
CA VAL A 78 -4.64 0.38 3.29
C VAL A 78 -4.88 0.98 4.67
N GLY A 79 -5.20 2.27 4.72
CA GLY A 79 -5.53 3.04 5.91
C GLY A 79 -6.68 2.44 6.71
N ALA A 80 -6.76 2.79 7.99
CA ALA A 80 -7.85 2.42 8.89
C ALA A 80 -8.22 3.61 9.79
N THR A 81 -9.33 3.53 10.52
CA THR A 81 -9.68 4.56 11.52
C THR A 81 -8.50 4.77 12.49
N ILE A 82 -8.11 6.03 12.72
CA ILE A 82 -6.95 6.48 13.52
C ILE A 82 -5.58 6.22 12.87
N VAL A 83 -5.46 5.28 11.95
CA VAL A 83 -4.24 5.00 11.17
C VAL A 83 -4.24 5.81 9.87
N GLY A 84 -3.98 7.12 10.00
CA GLY A 84 -4.23 8.10 8.94
C GLY A 84 -3.01 8.51 8.11
N SER A 85 -1.78 8.17 8.50
CA SER A 85 -0.58 8.58 7.78
C SER A 85 0.10 7.39 7.10
N ILE A 86 0.16 7.43 5.76
CA ILE A 86 0.91 6.46 4.97
C ILE A 86 2.14 7.16 4.40
N GLU A 87 3.33 6.66 4.76
CA GLU A 87 4.61 7.25 4.35
C GLU A 87 5.47 6.21 3.64
N THR A 88 6.12 6.62 2.56
CA THR A 88 7.06 5.77 1.83
C THR A 88 8.44 6.39 1.93
N VAL A 89 9.51 5.63 2.12
CA VAL A 89 10.85 6.21 2.35
C VAL A 89 11.40 7.03 1.18
N TRP A 90 10.78 6.93 -0.01
CA TRP A 90 11.17 7.67 -1.21
C TRP A 90 10.29 8.89 -1.51
N ALA A 91 9.17 9.08 -0.79
CA ALA A 91 8.28 10.21 -0.99
C ALA A 91 7.98 10.90 0.34
N ALA A 92 7.85 12.22 0.31
CA ALA A 92 7.38 12.96 1.48
C ALA A 92 5.99 12.45 1.94
N PRO A 93 5.60 12.66 3.21
CA PRO A 93 4.32 12.17 3.73
C PRO A 93 3.15 12.55 2.84
N LEU A 94 2.36 11.56 2.42
CA LEU A 94 1.21 11.78 1.58
C LEU A 94 0.11 12.48 2.39
N ARG A 95 -0.18 13.73 2.07
CA ARG A 95 -1.22 14.52 2.74
C ARG A 95 -2.52 14.47 1.92
N ARG A 96 -3.65 14.39 2.64
CA ARG A 96 -5.07 14.33 2.19
C ARG A 96 -5.51 15.27 1.04
N ARG A 97 -4.68 16.21 0.58
CA ARG A 97 -5.06 17.24 -0.41
C ARG A 97 -4.42 17.12 -1.78
N ALA A 98 -3.65 16.08 -2.07
CA ALA A 98 -3.02 15.94 -3.39
C ALA A 98 -3.39 14.61 -4.05
N LYS A 99 -4.03 14.68 -5.22
CA LYS A 99 -3.91 13.61 -6.23
C LYS A 99 -2.44 13.57 -6.64
N VAL A 100 -1.65 12.71 -6.00
CA VAL A 100 -0.28 12.45 -6.41
C VAL A 100 -0.27 11.16 -7.21
N SER A 101 -0.33 11.29 -8.54
CA SER A 101 0.24 10.29 -9.44
C SER A 101 1.69 10.73 -9.66
N SER A 102 2.62 10.32 -8.82
CA SER A 102 4.03 10.51 -9.13
C SER A 102 4.51 9.27 -9.86
N SER A 103 4.91 9.43 -11.12
CA SER A 103 5.87 8.51 -11.72
C SER A 103 7.07 8.48 -10.79
N ALA A 104 7.46 7.31 -10.30
CA ALA A 104 8.67 7.18 -9.51
C ALA A 104 9.82 7.85 -10.29
N GLY A 105 10.59 8.71 -9.61
CA GLY A 105 11.87 9.16 -10.15
C GLY A 105 12.72 7.95 -10.55
N PRO A 106 13.68 8.12 -11.47
CA PRO A 106 14.30 7.00 -12.17
C PRO A 106 14.94 6.00 -11.20
N GLY A 107 14.40 4.78 -11.17
CA GLY A 107 15.13 3.56 -10.82
C GLY A 107 15.77 3.49 -9.44
N LEU A 108 15.03 3.79 -8.36
CA LEU A 108 15.47 3.47 -7.01
C LEU A 108 15.65 1.94 -6.88
N PRO A 109 16.88 1.40 -6.75
CA PRO A 109 17.10 -0.02 -6.65
C PRO A 109 17.02 -0.49 -5.19
N GLY A 110 16.21 -1.51 -4.93
CA GLY A 110 16.43 -2.46 -3.83
C GLY A 110 15.94 -2.07 -2.42
N LYS A 111 15.41 -3.09 -1.73
CA LYS A 111 15.13 -3.18 -0.28
C LYS A 111 14.50 -1.93 0.35
N THR A 112 13.38 -1.50 -0.19
CA THR A 112 12.81 -0.22 0.20
C THR A 112 11.74 -0.39 1.27
N THR A 113 12.07 -0.08 2.52
CA THR A 113 11.10 -0.09 3.63
C THR A 113 9.99 0.93 3.36
N VAL A 114 8.72 0.58 3.57
CA VAL A 114 7.61 1.51 3.64
C VAL A 114 7.27 1.75 5.11
N LEU A 115 7.14 3.02 5.49
CA LEU A 115 6.89 3.42 6.88
C LEU A 115 5.40 3.69 7.07
N TRP A 116 4.74 2.85 7.85
CA TRP A 116 3.37 3.13 8.25
C TRP A 116 3.36 3.72 9.66
N HIS A 117 2.77 4.90 9.82
CA HIS A 117 2.60 5.52 11.13
C HIS A 117 1.10 5.50 11.47
N CYS A 118 0.75 4.65 12.44
CA CYS A 118 -0.49 4.79 13.20
C CYS A 118 -0.44 6.08 14.02
#